data_AF-A0A4Q2DVF4-F1
#
_entry.id   AF-A0A4Q2DVF4-F1
#
_cell.length_a   1.000
_cell.length_b   1.000
_cell.length_c   1.000
_cell.angle_alpha   90.00
_cell.angle_beta   90.00
_cell.angle_gamma   90.00
#
_symmetry.space_group_name_H-M   'P 1'
#
loop_
_entity.id
_entity.type
_entity.pdbx_description
1 polymer ?
#
loop_
_entity_poly.entity_id
_entity_poly.type
_entity_poly.pdbx_seq_one_letter_code
_entity_poly.pdbx_strand_id
1 'polypeptide(L)'
;MIEAGYEKYKGGVFKVPTFETSSGWLVVAAGQDVANEIRKASEDHFDATQTVIDLLQMDHTFGEDVCKAETYHIDVTRRQLTKNIETLFPEIFDELQTAFNDHLPQTEESVPEKQRNIDDLITRIMFLEFGALHTTTITISDALFNLSVHREHIGPLRAEAEEAIAQYGWSREACNKLVKLDSFMKESSRLAGLNSVYLIRKVQKDFTFSNGVTVPAGYTVGCVSHAAQHDSSLYDNSGEFDGFRFCKTEADVNSTKSMTNPDPKFFLFGSGRHMCPGRYFAVAEIKTLLAYILMNYDFRLPDDSKIIPEGQWFSSQRSAHTTAKIQLRKRRT
;
A
#
# COMPACT_ATOMS: atom_id res chain seq x y z
N MET A 1 -0.80 -18.92 11.12
CA MET A 1 -1.90 -18.84 12.13
C MET A 1 -3.13 -18.15 11.56
N ILE A 2 -2.99 -16.95 10.97
CA ILE A 2 -4.12 -16.16 10.44
C ILE A 2 -4.86 -16.90 9.33
N GLU A 3 -4.15 -17.51 8.36
CA GLU A 3 -4.76 -18.33 7.30
C GLU A 3 -5.59 -19.50 7.87
N ALA A 4 -5.00 -20.30 8.76
CA ALA A 4 -5.72 -21.41 9.41
C ALA A 4 -6.93 -20.92 10.23
N GLY A 5 -6.85 -19.73 10.83
CA GLY A 5 -7.97 -19.10 11.51
C GLY A 5 -9.06 -18.66 10.53
N TYR A 6 -8.69 -18.10 9.38
CA TYR A 6 -9.62 -17.71 8.32
C TYR A 6 -10.42 -18.90 7.81
N GLU A 7 -9.74 -20.01 7.49
CA GLU A 7 -10.40 -21.24 7.01
C GLU A 7 -11.34 -21.83 8.06
N LYS A 8 -10.93 -21.83 9.33
CA LYS A 8 -11.73 -22.42 10.42
C LYS A 8 -12.93 -21.57 10.83
N TYR A 9 -12.80 -20.24 10.80
CA TYR A 9 -13.81 -19.30 11.32
C TYR A 9 -14.35 -18.37 10.22
N LYS A 10 -14.40 -18.86 8.98
CA LYS A 10 -14.87 -18.12 7.81
C LYS A 10 -16.23 -17.47 8.05
N GLY A 11 -16.34 -16.18 7.76
CA GLY A 11 -17.56 -15.39 8.03
C GLY A 11 -17.68 -14.85 9.46
N GLY A 12 -16.88 -15.35 10.41
CA GLY A 12 -16.90 -14.95 11.82
C GLY A 12 -15.71 -14.10 12.24
N VAL A 13 -15.39 -14.19 13.53
CA VAL A 13 -14.24 -13.53 14.16
C VAL A 13 -13.45 -14.55 14.97
N PHE A 14 -12.12 -14.42 14.96
CA PHE A 14 -11.22 -15.26 15.76
C PHE A 14 -10.13 -14.40 16.38
N LYS A 15 -9.35 -14.93 17.32
CA LYS A 15 -8.21 -14.21 17.90
C LYS A 15 -6.92 -15.01 17.75
N VAL A 16 -5.82 -14.29 17.57
CA VAL A 16 -4.46 -14.84 17.53
C VAL A 16 -3.57 -14.10 18.54
N PRO A 17 -2.64 -14.80 19.21
CA PRO A 17 -1.66 -14.14 20.05
C PRO A 17 -0.67 -13.35 19.16
N THR A 18 -0.29 -12.15 19.58
CA THR A 18 0.71 -11.31 18.89
C THR A 18 1.41 -10.38 19.86
N PHE A 19 2.67 -10.03 19.58
CA PHE A 19 3.41 -8.99 20.28
C PHE A 19 3.14 -7.58 19.70
N GLU A 20 2.47 -7.48 18.55
CA GLU A 20 2.18 -6.21 17.84
C GLU A 20 1.10 -5.36 18.51
N THR A 21 0.48 -5.86 19.57
CA THR A 21 -0.60 -5.15 20.28
C THR A 21 -0.31 -5.13 21.76
N SER A 22 -0.62 -4.02 22.42
CA SER A 22 -0.44 -3.91 23.88
C SER A 22 -1.30 -4.90 24.69
N SER A 23 -2.36 -5.46 24.09
CA SER A 23 -3.19 -6.50 24.74
C SER A 23 -2.61 -7.92 24.62
N GLY A 24 -1.61 -8.13 23.77
CA GLY A 24 -1.11 -9.45 23.42
C GLY A 24 -2.00 -10.25 22.45
N TRP A 25 -3.13 -9.68 22.01
CA TRP A 25 -4.14 -10.34 21.18
C TRP A 25 -4.57 -9.48 20.00
N LEU A 26 -4.61 -10.10 18.81
CA LEU A 26 -5.24 -9.55 17.61
C LEU A 26 -6.52 -10.32 17.32
N VAL A 27 -7.66 -9.63 17.33
CA VAL A 27 -8.95 -10.17 16.92
C VAL A 27 -9.12 -9.93 15.42
N VAL A 28 -9.26 -11.00 14.64
CA VAL A 28 -9.34 -10.96 13.19
C VAL A 28 -10.77 -11.23 12.73
N ALA A 29 -11.33 -10.29 11.99
CA ALA A 29 -12.58 -10.43 11.26
C ALA A 29 -12.34 -11.21 9.96
N ALA A 30 -13.00 -12.37 9.85
CA ALA A 30 -12.84 -13.36 8.79
C ALA A 30 -14.02 -13.38 7.79
N GLY A 31 -14.90 -12.37 7.85
CA GLY A 31 -16.08 -12.25 7.00
C GLY A 31 -16.25 -10.83 6.48
N GLN A 32 -16.84 -10.69 5.30
CA GLN A 32 -17.14 -9.38 4.72
C GLN A 32 -18.15 -8.59 5.57
N ASP A 33 -19.12 -9.26 6.20
CA ASP A 33 -20.13 -8.60 7.04
C ASP A 33 -19.50 -8.01 8.31
N VAL A 34 -18.75 -8.81 9.07
CA VAL A 34 -18.03 -8.34 10.27
C VAL A 34 -16.92 -7.32 9.94
N ALA A 35 -16.24 -7.45 8.79
CA ALA A 35 -15.30 -6.44 8.32
C ALA A 35 -16.00 -5.12 7.99
N ASN A 36 -17.21 -5.19 7.42
CA ASN A 36 -18.04 -4.01 7.15
C ASN A 36 -18.53 -3.34 8.44
N GLU A 37 -18.78 -4.09 9.52
CA GLU A 37 -19.10 -3.53 10.83
C GLU A 37 -17.92 -2.70 11.37
N ILE A 38 -16.68 -3.23 11.33
CA ILE A 38 -15.47 -2.48 11.71
C ILE A 38 -15.31 -1.23 10.84
N ARG A 39 -15.56 -1.33 9.54
CA ARG A 39 -15.44 -0.23 8.59
C ARG A 39 -16.42 0.91 8.85
N LYS A 40 -17.64 0.59 9.33
CA LYS A 40 -18.74 1.55 9.54
C LYS A 40 -18.80 2.09 10.98
N ALA A 41 -18.18 1.41 11.93
CA ALA A 41 -18.21 1.78 13.32
C ALA A 41 -17.47 3.10 13.59
N SER A 42 -17.90 3.82 14.64
CA SER A 42 -17.40 5.16 14.95
C SER A 42 -15.99 5.12 15.56
N GLU A 43 -15.27 6.26 15.45
CA GLU A 43 -13.97 6.44 16.08
C GLU A 43 -14.04 6.30 17.62
N ASP A 44 -15.20 6.58 18.23
CA ASP A 44 -15.44 6.36 19.67
C ASP A 44 -15.39 4.89 20.09
N HIS A 45 -15.55 3.96 19.15
CA HIS A 45 -15.42 2.52 19.38
C HIS A 45 -14.09 1.98 18.85
N PHE A 46 -13.60 2.51 17.73
CA PHE A 46 -12.41 2.01 17.05
C PHE A 46 -11.43 3.12 16.70
N ASP A 47 -10.24 3.08 17.30
CA ASP A 47 -9.20 4.08 17.11
C ASP A 47 -8.08 3.54 16.20
N ALA A 48 -7.94 4.15 15.03
CA ALA A 48 -6.88 3.84 14.08
C ALA A 48 -5.53 4.46 14.47
N THR A 49 -5.54 5.63 15.10
CA THR A 49 -4.31 6.36 15.45
C THR A 49 -3.59 5.65 16.58
N GLN A 50 -4.30 5.28 17.64
CA GLN A 50 -3.71 4.52 18.75
C GLN A 50 -3.14 3.17 18.28
N THR A 51 -3.73 2.59 17.23
CA THR A 51 -3.19 1.35 16.64
C THR A 51 -1.83 1.57 16.00
N VAL A 52 -1.64 2.67 15.27
CA VAL A 52 -0.35 2.99 14.65
C VAL A 52 0.69 3.26 15.73
N ILE A 53 0.31 3.96 16.81
CA ILE A 53 1.16 4.20 17.98
C ILE A 53 1.60 2.87 18.61
N ASP A 54 0.65 1.97 18.89
CA ASP A 54 0.93 0.64 19.47
C ASP A 54 1.80 -0.20 18.52
N LEU A 55 1.48 -0.25 17.22
CA LEU A 55 2.16 -1.11 16.25
C LEU A 55 3.62 -0.67 16.02
N LEU A 56 3.84 0.63 15.87
CA LEU A 56 5.17 1.19 15.60
C LEU A 56 5.93 1.53 16.88
N GLN A 57 5.32 1.30 18.05
CA GLN A 57 5.85 1.70 19.36
C GLN A 57 6.27 3.18 19.33
N MET A 58 5.39 4.05 18.80
CA MET A 58 5.76 5.43 18.44
C MET A 58 6.26 6.25 19.64
N ASP A 59 5.78 5.97 20.86
CA ASP A 59 6.30 6.62 22.08
C ASP A 59 7.81 6.36 22.27
N HIS A 60 8.31 5.22 21.78
CA HIS A 60 9.72 4.82 21.86
C HIS A 60 10.51 5.11 20.57
N THR A 61 9.84 5.17 19.41
CA THR A 61 10.50 5.30 18.10
C THR A 61 10.44 6.71 17.50
N PHE A 62 9.41 7.50 17.81
CA PHE A 62 9.19 8.85 17.27
C PHE A 62 8.96 9.92 18.36
N GLY A 63 8.86 9.53 19.63
CA GLY A 63 8.70 10.42 20.77
C GLY A 63 7.25 10.86 21.03
N GLU A 64 6.96 11.21 22.28
CA GLU A 64 5.58 11.53 22.72
C GLU A 64 4.97 12.74 21.99
N ASP A 65 5.78 13.72 21.61
CA ASP A 65 5.31 14.96 20.96
C ASP A 65 4.65 14.67 19.61
N VAL A 66 5.18 13.72 18.82
CA VAL A 66 4.57 13.33 17.54
C VAL A 66 3.32 12.47 17.74
N CYS A 67 3.30 11.65 18.80
CA CYS A 67 2.18 10.77 19.14
C CYS A 67 0.97 11.54 19.69
N LYS A 68 1.22 12.61 20.45
CA LYS A 68 0.19 13.41 21.15
C LYS A 68 -0.15 14.73 20.46
N ALA A 69 0.66 15.20 19.50
CA ALA A 69 0.36 16.43 18.74
C ALA A 69 -0.75 16.24 17.70
N GLU A 70 -1.34 17.37 17.28
CA GLU A 70 -2.30 17.39 16.18
C GLU A 70 -1.70 16.71 14.92
N THR A 71 -2.40 15.73 14.37
CA THR A 71 -2.00 14.96 13.18
C THR A 71 -2.20 15.76 11.88
N TYR A 72 -1.85 17.05 11.88
CA TYR A 72 -2.13 17.98 10.78
C TYR A 72 -1.43 17.56 9.48
N HIS A 73 -0.26 16.92 9.57
CA HIS A 73 0.48 16.38 8.43
C HIS A 73 -0.37 15.42 7.59
N ILE A 74 -1.23 14.58 8.20
CA ILE A 74 -2.16 13.71 7.47
C ILE A 74 -3.13 14.52 6.62
N ASP A 75 -3.68 15.61 7.18
CA ASP A 75 -4.60 16.50 6.49
C ASP A 75 -3.88 17.34 5.42
N VAL A 76 -2.64 17.76 5.65
CA VAL A 76 -1.80 18.44 4.64
C VAL A 76 -1.50 17.49 3.47
N THR A 77 -1.05 16.26 3.70
CA THR A 77 -0.83 15.26 2.65
C THR A 77 -2.14 14.97 1.88
N ARG A 78 -3.25 14.80 2.60
CA ARG A 78 -4.55 14.50 1.99
C ARG A 78 -5.12 15.66 1.19
N ARG A 79 -5.02 16.90 1.69
CA ARG A 79 -5.73 18.06 1.12
C ARG A 79 -4.86 18.91 0.21
N GLN A 80 -3.57 19.03 0.52
CA GLN A 80 -2.65 19.89 -0.21
C GLN A 80 -1.77 19.08 -1.16
N LEU A 81 -1.02 18.09 -0.66
CA LEU A 81 -0.14 17.28 -1.53
C LEU A 81 -0.93 16.57 -2.64
N THR A 82 -2.07 15.95 -2.30
CA THR A 82 -2.89 15.24 -3.29
C THR A 82 -3.49 16.16 -4.37
N LYS A 83 -3.85 17.40 -4.02
CA LYS A 83 -4.47 18.36 -4.97
C LYS A 83 -3.43 19.08 -5.83
N ASN A 84 -2.27 19.35 -5.26
CA ASN A 84 -1.19 20.06 -5.93
C ASN A 84 -0.20 19.10 -6.60
N ILE A 85 -0.46 17.78 -6.60
CA ILE A 85 0.46 16.80 -7.17
C ILE A 85 0.76 17.03 -8.66
N GLU A 86 -0.11 17.73 -9.39
CA GLU A 86 0.11 18.13 -10.80
C GLU A 86 1.10 19.27 -10.93
N THR A 87 0.92 20.34 -10.15
CA THR A 87 1.84 21.48 -10.11
C THR A 87 3.18 21.09 -9.49
N LEU A 88 3.14 20.16 -8.54
CA LEU A 88 4.32 19.61 -7.88
C LEU A 88 4.96 18.50 -8.71
N PHE A 89 4.40 17.96 -9.78
CA PHE A 89 5.03 16.82 -10.48
C PHE A 89 6.33 17.21 -11.20
N PRO A 90 6.39 18.33 -11.96
CA PRO A 90 7.65 18.83 -12.50
C PRO A 90 8.60 19.20 -11.38
N GLU A 91 8.11 19.80 -10.29
CA GLU A 91 8.92 20.13 -9.12
C GLU A 91 9.36 18.89 -8.34
N ILE A 92 8.63 17.77 -8.27
CA ILE A 92 9.01 16.52 -7.60
C ILE A 92 10.02 15.77 -8.46
N PHE A 93 9.88 15.81 -9.78
CA PHE A 93 10.83 15.22 -10.72
C PHE A 93 12.13 16.04 -10.74
N ASP A 94 12.02 17.37 -10.75
CA ASP A 94 13.12 18.29 -10.56
C ASP A 94 13.73 18.13 -9.16
N GLU A 95 12.94 18.07 -8.08
CA GLU A 95 13.37 17.83 -6.68
C GLU A 95 13.97 16.44 -6.48
N LEU A 96 13.60 15.40 -7.23
CA LEU A 96 14.31 14.11 -7.18
C LEU A 96 15.69 14.21 -7.84
N GLN A 97 15.79 14.99 -8.92
CA GLN A 97 17.03 15.26 -9.63
C GLN A 97 17.91 16.26 -8.84
N THR A 98 17.27 17.20 -8.15
CA THR A 98 17.80 18.30 -7.37
C THR A 98 18.14 17.83 -5.97
N ALA A 99 17.33 17.09 -5.21
CA ALA A 99 17.70 16.49 -3.91
C ALA A 99 18.90 15.54 -4.02
N PHE A 100 19.05 14.83 -5.16
CA PHE A 100 20.28 14.09 -5.45
C PHE A 100 21.50 14.99 -5.68
N ASN A 101 21.29 16.25 -6.08
CA ASN A 101 22.31 17.30 -6.20
C ASN A 101 22.43 18.21 -4.94
N ASP A 102 21.37 18.37 -4.14
CA ASP A 102 21.10 19.42 -3.13
C ASP A 102 20.92 18.87 -1.71
N HIS A 103 21.19 17.58 -1.47
CA HIS A 103 21.54 17.14 -0.12
C HIS A 103 22.83 17.81 0.45
N LEU A 104 23.32 18.88 -0.20
CA LEU A 104 23.58 20.20 0.41
C LEU A 104 23.15 21.34 -0.57
N PRO A 105 22.46 22.47 -0.24
CA PRO A 105 21.53 22.89 0.84
C PRO A 105 20.23 23.67 0.36
N GLN A 106 19.40 24.16 1.32
CA GLN A 106 17.97 24.60 1.28
C GLN A 106 17.64 26.09 0.92
N THR A 107 16.35 26.40 0.59
CA THR A 107 15.64 27.66 0.97
C THR A 107 14.10 27.54 1.10
N GLU A 108 13.50 28.50 1.84
CA GLU A 108 12.18 28.54 2.49
C GLU A 108 10.97 28.95 1.62
N GLU A 109 9.82 28.26 1.73
CA GLU A 109 8.49 28.90 1.60
C GLU A 109 7.34 28.21 2.37
N SER A 110 6.62 29.02 3.17
CA SER A 110 5.28 28.87 3.78
C SER A 110 4.92 27.65 4.67
N VAL A 111 5.31 27.70 5.95
CA VAL A 111 4.68 26.89 7.01
C VAL A 111 4.27 27.81 8.20
N PRO A 112 3.01 27.74 8.71
CA PRO A 112 2.53 28.54 9.84
C PRO A 112 3.43 28.50 11.08
N GLU A 113 3.47 29.58 11.86
CA GLU A 113 4.46 29.83 12.93
C GLU A 113 4.52 28.75 14.05
N LYS A 114 3.41 28.02 14.32
CA LYS A 114 3.37 26.88 15.26
C LYS A 114 4.04 25.60 14.75
N GLN A 115 4.36 25.54 13.47
CA GLN A 115 4.90 24.36 12.77
C GLN A 115 6.38 24.56 12.39
N ARG A 116 7.06 25.54 13.02
CA ARG A 116 8.48 25.88 12.81
C ARG A 116 9.44 25.22 13.80
N ASN A 117 8.96 24.32 14.67
CA ASN A 117 9.88 23.52 15.46
C ASN A 117 10.61 22.56 14.52
N ILE A 118 11.89 22.80 14.31
CA ILE A 118 12.75 22.01 13.41
C ILE A 118 12.71 20.54 13.81
N ASP A 119 12.69 20.22 15.10
CA ASP A 119 12.66 18.82 15.57
C ASP A 119 11.33 18.13 15.23
N ASP A 120 10.20 18.84 15.30
CA ASP A 120 8.88 18.33 14.90
C ASP A 120 8.81 18.12 13.37
N LEU A 121 9.36 19.05 12.58
CA LEU A 121 9.43 18.92 11.13
C LEU A 121 10.30 17.74 10.69
N ILE A 122 11.51 17.62 11.26
CA ILE A 122 12.42 16.50 10.98
C ILE A 122 11.74 15.17 11.31
N THR A 123 11.11 15.07 12.49
CA THR A 123 10.48 13.81 12.92
C THR A 123 9.29 13.44 12.02
N ARG A 124 8.50 14.43 11.58
CA ARG A 124 7.39 14.19 10.63
C ARG A 124 7.88 13.77 9.25
N ILE A 125 8.96 14.37 8.74
CA ILE A 125 9.58 13.95 7.47
C ILE A 125 10.09 12.52 7.60
N MET A 126 10.82 12.19 8.67
CA MET A 126 11.29 10.83 8.94
C MET A 126 10.13 9.82 9.00
N PHE A 127 9.00 10.18 9.60
CA PHE A 127 7.82 9.31 9.64
C PHE A 127 7.19 9.10 8.26
N LEU A 128 7.10 10.15 7.44
CA LEU A 128 6.61 10.05 6.05
C LEU A 128 7.52 9.16 5.19
N GLU A 129 8.84 9.37 5.28
CA GLU A 129 9.85 8.55 4.62
C GLU A 129 9.73 7.08 5.04
N PHE A 130 9.65 6.81 6.36
CA PHE A 130 9.50 5.45 6.87
C PHE A 130 8.25 4.75 6.31
N GLY A 131 7.11 5.46 6.24
CA GLY A 131 5.87 4.93 5.67
C GLY A 131 5.94 4.67 4.15
N ALA A 132 6.67 5.51 3.42
CA ALA A 132 6.79 5.43 1.97
C ALA A 132 7.79 4.36 1.51
N LEU A 133 9.00 4.36 2.08
CA LEU A 133 10.15 3.60 1.58
C LEU A 133 9.91 2.09 1.48
N HIS A 134 9.44 1.48 2.57
CA HIS A 134 9.31 0.02 2.62
C HIS A 134 8.19 -0.48 1.69
N THR A 135 7.03 0.18 1.70
CA THR A 135 5.85 -0.29 0.98
C THR A 135 6.01 -0.17 -0.54
N THR A 136 6.62 0.92 -1.03
CA THR A 136 6.91 1.10 -2.45
C THR A 136 7.96 0.10 -2.93
N THR A 137 9.05 -0.07 -2.18
CA THR A 137 10.12 -1.03 -2.49
C THR A 137 9.61 -2.46 -2.62
N ILE A 138 8.76 -2.91 -1.68
CA ILE A 138 8.14 -4.24 -1.73
C ILE A 138 7.27 -4.38 -2.98
N THR A 139 6.41 -3.39 -3.25
CA THR A 139 5.49 -3.41 -4.39
C THR A 139 6.23 -3.44 -5.74
N ILE A 140 7.29 -2.64 -5.88
CA ILE A 140 8.16 -2.63 -7.07
C ILE A 140 8.86 -3.98 -7.24
N SER A 141 9.43 -4.52 -6.16
CA SER A 141 10.17 -5.78 -6.19
C SER A 141 9.27 -6.94 -6.61
N ASP A 142 8.09 -7.06 -5.98
CA ASP A 142 7.10 -8.09 -6.32
C ASP A 142 6.62 -7.93 -7.77
N ALA A 143 6.36 -6.70 -8.24
CA ALA A 143 5.96 -6.45 -9.63
C ALA A 143 7.05 -6.87 -10.62
N LEU A 144 8.32 -6.58 -10.33
CA LEU A 144 9.45 -6.99 -11.19
C LEU A 144 9.66 -8.51 -11.20
N PHE A 145 9.50 -9.18 -10.06
CA PHE A 145 9.53 -10.64 -9.99
C PHE A 145 8.39 -11.27 -10.80
N ASN A 146 7.17 -10.75 -10.66
CA ASN A 146 6.02 -11.20 -11.44
C ASN A 146 6.25 -10.97 -12.94
N LEU A 147 6.71 -9.79 -13.36
CA LEU A 147 7.00 -9.50 -14.78
C LEU A 147 8.11 -10.39 -15.35
N SER A 148 9.09 -10.78 -14.53
CA SER A 148 10.19 -11.66 -14.96
C SER A 148 9.71 -13.07 -15.31
N VAL A 149 8.63 -13.52 -14.68
CA VAL A 149 7.99 -14.83 -14.91
C VAL A 149 6.88 -14.74 -15.96
N HIS A 150 5.96 -13.78 -15.80
CA HIS A 150 4.78 -13.50 -16.63
C HIS A 150 5.09 -12.56 -17.82
N ARG A 151 6.08 -12.95 -18.63
CA ARG A 151 6.66 -12.12 -19.69
C ARG A 151 5.67 -11.74 -20.80
N GLU A 152 4.56 -12.48 -20.94
CA GLU A 152 3.45 -12.17 -21.85
C GLU A 152 2.86 -10.77 -21.61
N HIS A 153 2.97 -10.22 -20.39
CA HIS A 153 2.48 -8.88 -20.07
C HIS A 153 3.48 -7.77 -20.47
N ILE A 154 4.77 -8.07 -20.65
CA ILE A 154 5.80 -7.04 -20.92
C ILE A 154 5.49 -6.28 -22.21
N GLY A 155 5.14 -6.98 -23.30
CA GLY A 155 4.83 -6.35 -24.58
C GLY A 155 3.67 -5.35 -24.50
N PRO A 156 2.48 -5.77 -24.04
CA PRO A 156 1.34 -4.88 -23.87
C PRO A 156 1.58 -3.71 -22.91
N LEU A 157 2.27 -3.93 -21.78
CA LEU A 157 2.57 -2.89 -20.80
C LEU A 157 3.56 -1.86 -21.32
N ARG A 158 4.58 -2.33 -22.04
CA ARG A 158 5.57 -1.47 -22.69
C ARG A 158 4.92 -0.61 -23.77
N ALA A 159 4.06 -1.20 -24.61
CA ALA A 159 3.35 -0.45 -25.65
C ALA A 159 2.45 0.64 -25.03
N GLU A 160 1.73 0.32 -23.95
CA GLU A 160 0.93 1.30 -23.20
C GLU A 160 1.81 2.45 -22.66
N ALA A 161 2.98 2.14 -22.10
CA ALA A 161 3.91 3.14 -21.60
C ALA A 161 4.51 4.00 -22.73
N GLU A 162 4.96 3.39 -23.83
CA GLU A 162 5.53 4.09 -24.98
C GLU A 162 4.49 5.04 -25.61
N GLU A 163 3.23 4.61 -25.77
CA GLU A 163 2.14 5.44 -26.28
C GLU A 163 1.79 6.61 -25.36
N ALA A 164 1.59 6.35 -24.07
CA ALA A 164 1.24 7.38 -23.10
C ALA A 164 2.34 8.45 -22.98
N ILE A 165 3.60 8.03 -22.90
CA ILE A 165 4.74 8.95 -22.78
C ILE A 165 5.00 9.69 -24.09
N ALA A 166 4.80 9.06 -25.26
CA ALA A 166 4.92 9.76 -26.55
C ALA A 166 3.86 10.86 -26.71
N GLN A 167 2.65 10.64 -26.21
CA GLN A 167 1.54 11.60 -26.34
C GLN A 167 1.58 12.72 -25.30
N TYR A 168 1.92 12.40 -24.05
CA TYR A 168 1.76 13.32 -22.92
C TYR A 168 3.07 13.66 -22.20
N GLY A 169 4.20 13.10 -22.63
CA GLY A 169 5.48 13.19 -21.92
C GLY A 169 5.46 12.46 -20.58
N TRP A 170 6.51 12.64 -19.77
CA TRP A 170 6.54 12.15 -18.38
C TRP A 170 5.67 13.05 -17.50
N SER A 171 4.35 12.85 -17.57
CA SER A 171 3.33 13.66 -16.91
C SER A 171 2.35 12.82 -16.11
N ARG A 172 1.55 13.48 -15.27
CA ARG A 172 0.47 12.83 -14.53
C ARG A 172 -0.59 12.25 -15.48
N GLU A 173 -0.87 12.95 -16.57
CA GLU A 173 -1.77 12.51 -17.63
C GLU A 173 -1.29 11.20 -18.21
N ALA A 174 0.00 11.08 -18.55
CA ALA A 174 0.58 9.82 -19.00
C ALA A 174 0.42 8.73 -17.94
N CYS A 175 0.74 9.02 -16.68
CA CYS A 175 0.60 8.06 -15.58
C CYS A 175 -0.84 7.55 -15.40
N ASN A 176 -1.84 8.42 -15.61
CA ASN A 176 -3.26 8.05 -15.56
C ASN A 176 -3.68 7.14 -16.74
N LYS A 177 -2.94 7.16 -17.86
CA LYS A 177 -3.17 6.27 -19.01
C LYS A 177 -2.52 4.90 -18.86
N LEU A 178 -1.66 4.70 -17.86
CA LEU A 178 -1.03 3.40 -17.55
C LEU A 178 -1.99 2.47 -16.80
N VAL A 179 -3.10 2.09 -17.45
CA VAL A 179 -4.22 1.35 -16.85
C VAL A 179 -3.90 -0.14 -16.73
N LYS A 180 -3.27 -0.74 -17.74
CA LYS A 180 -2.82 -2.14 -17.68
C LYS A 180 -1.72 -2.28 -16.64
N LEU A 181 -0.81 -1.31 -16.54
CA LEU A 181 0.22 -1.32 -15.50
C LEU A 181 -0.40 -1.22 -14.09
N ASP A 182 -1.45 -0.40 -13.93
CA ASP A 182 -2.23 -0.33 -12.68
C ASP A 182 -2.84 -1.69 -12.30
N SER A 183 -3.51 -2.34 -13.25
CA SER A 183 -4.09 -3.67 -13.05
C SER A 183 -3.03 -4.70 -12.68
N PHE A 184 -1.88 -4.67 -13.36
CA PHE A 184 -0.79 -5.59 -13.12
C PHE A 184 -0.22 -5.41 -11.70
N MET A 185 0.01 -4.16 -11.28
CA MET A 185 0.47 -3.84 -9.93
C MET A 185 -0.53 -4.29 -8.88
N LYS A 186 -1.83 -4.04 -9.11
CA LYS A 186 -2.90 -4.45 -8.19
C LYS A 186 -2.97 -5.97 -8.04
N GLU A 187 -2.86 -6.73 -9.13
CA GLU A 187 -2.83 -8.19 -9.09
C GLU A 187 -1.57 -8.73 -8.40
N SER A 188 -0.41 -8.16 -8.71
CA SER A 188 0.86 -8.47 -8.05
C SER A 188 0.74 -8.28 -6.53
N SER A 189 0.20 -7.16 -6.07
CA SER A 189 -0.01 -6.90 -4.65
C SER A 189 -1.09 -7.78 -4.02
N ARG A 190 -2.13 -8.19 -4.77
CA ARG A 190 -3.19 -9.10 -4.28
C ARG A 190 -2.63 -10.47 -3.93
N LEU A 191 -1.81 -11.04 -4.81
CA LEU A 191 -1.23 -12.37 -4.61
C LEU A 191 -0.06 -12.35 -3.62
N ALA A 192 0.84 -11.39 -3.76
CA ALA A 192 2.00 -11.30 -2.88
C ALA A 192 1.61 -10.90 -1.43
N GLY A 193 0.71 -9.93 -1.29
CA GLY A 193 0.34 -9.32 -0.02
C GLY A 193 1.43 -8.40 0.56
N LEU A 194 1.01 -7.30 1.20
CA LEU A 194 1.89 -6.49 2.04
C LEU A 194 1.66 -6.78 3.53
N ASN A 195 0.40 -6.98 3.92
CA ASN A 195 0.02 -7.43 5.26
C ASN A 195 -1.06 -8.52 5.17
N SER A 196 -1.08 -9.40 6.16
CA SER A 196 -2.08 -10.46 6.28
C SER A 196 -3.40 -9.95 6.86
N VAL A 197 -3.35 -8.87 7.65
CA VAL A 197 -4.49 -8.20 8.28
C VAL A 197 -4.39 -6.69 8.00
N TYR A 198 -5.52 -6.09 7.64
CA TYR A 198 -5.68 -4.64 7.39
C TYR A 198 -6.77 -4.05 8.27
N LEU A 199 -6.99 -2.75 8.18
CA LEU A 199 -8.00 -2.03 8.96
C LEU A 199 -7.86 -2.30 10.47
N ILE A 200 -6.61 -2.32 10.94
CA ILE A 200 -6.30 -2.60 12.34
C ILE A 200 -6.79 -1.41 13.18
N ARG A 201 -7.54 -1.69 14.26
CA ARG A 201 -8.15 -0.68 15.14
C ARG A 201 -8.04 -1.11 16.60
N LYS A 202 -7.79 -0.13 17.47
CA LYS A 202 -7.87 -0.31 18.92
C LYS A 202 -9.33 -0.19 19.36
N VAL A 203 -9.79 -1.15 20.13
CA VAL A 203 -11.15 -1.14 20.69
C VAL A 203 -11.17 -0.19 21.89
N GLN A 204 -11.89 0.91 21.78
CA GLN A 204 -12.01 1.93 22.84
C GLN A 204 -13.11 1.59 23.85
N LYS A 205 -14.18 0.94 23.38
CA LYS A 205 -15.32 0.47 24.19
C LYS A 205 -15.70 -0.92 23.73
N ASP A 206 -16.19 -1.75 24.66
CA ASP A 206 -16.68 -3.09 24.35
C ASP A 206 -17.60 -3.06 23.13
N PHE A 207 -17.24 -3.82 22.10
CA PHE A 207 -17.96 -3.83 20.84
C PHE A 207 -18.52 -5.23 20.59
N THR A 208 -19.82 -5.33 20.35
CA THR A 208 -20.48 -6.60 20.04
C THR A 208 -20.84 -6.63 18.56
N PHE A 209 -20.25 -7.59 17.84
CA PHE A 209 -20.58 -7.84 16.44
C PHE A 209 -22.02 -8.37 16.29
N SER A 210 -22.59 -8.21 15.11
CA SER A 210 -23.93 -8.73 14.77
C SER A 210 -24.09 -10.25 14.99
N ASN A 211 -22.97 -11.00 14.96
CA ASN A 211 -22.93 -12.43 15.24
C ASN A 211 -22.88 -12.78 16.75
N GLY A 212 -22.98 -11.79 17.64
CA GLY A 212 -23.01 -11.96 19.09
C GLY A 212 -21.65 -12.04 19.77
N VAL A 213 -20.54 -11.96 19.04
CA VAL A 213 -19.20 -11.95 19.65
C VAL A 213 -18.86 -10.55 20.17
N THR A 214 -18.51 -10.46 21.45
CA THR A 214 -18.07 -9.21 22.08
C THR A 214 -16.54 -9.14 22.16
N VAL A 215 -15.97 -8.02 21.75
CA VAL A 215 -14.55 -7.69 21.90
C VAL A 215 -14.40 -6.63 22.99
N PRO A 216 -13.64 -6.90 24.06
CA PRO A 216 -13.45 -5.95 25.14
C PRO A 216 -12.64 -4.71 24.71
N ALA A 217 -12.85 -3.60 25.41
CA ALA A 217 -11.98 -2.43 25.33
C ALA A 217 -10.51 -2.80 25.62
N GLY A 218 -9.58 -2.12 24.95
CA GLY A 218 -8.14 -2.37 25.02
C GLY A 218 -7.62 -3.43 24.04
N TYR A 219 -8.49 -4.29 23.49
CA TYR A 219 -8.10 -5.24 22.44
C TYR A 219 -7.86 -4.52 21.12
N THR A 220 -7.20 -5.22 20.19
CA THR A 220 -7.02 -4.75 18.82
C THR A 220 -7.78 -5.65 17.86
N VAL A 221 -8.57 -5.07 16.96
CA VAL A 221 -9.27 -5.78 15.89
C VAL A 221 -8.61 -5.49 14.54
N GLY A 222 -8.78 -6.36 13.56
CA GLY A 222 -8.41 -6.11 12.17
C GLY A 222 -9.18 -7.02 11.22
N CYS A 223 -9.17 -6.70 9.93
CA CYS A 223 -9.82 -7.47 8.88
C CYS A 223 -8.78 -8.32 8.14
N VAL A 224 -9.05 -9.62 7.99
CA VAL A 224 -8.20 -10.49 7.18
C VAL A 224 -8.13 -9.96 5.74
N SER A 225 -6.94 -9.98 5.13
CA SER A 225 -6.75 -9.53 3.76
C SER A 225 -6.13 -10.61 2.89
N HIS A 226 -4.90 -11.03 3.18
CA HIS A 226 -4.15 -11.93 2.28
C HIS A 226 -4.88 -13.26 2.06
N ALA A 227 -5.36 -13.92 3.11
CA ALA A 227 -6.14 -15.16 2.97
C ALA A 227 -7.46 -14.95 2.20
N ALA A 228 -8.18 -13.85 2.48
CA ALA A 228 -9.41 -13.51 1.75
C ALA A 228 -9.15 -13.19 0.27
N GLN A 229 -8.01 -12.59 -0.05
CA GLN A 229 -7.61 -12.32 -1.43
C GLN A 229 -7.30 -13.59 -2.22
N HIS A 230 -6.98 -14.70 -1.54
CA HIS A 230 -6.79 -16.02 -2.14
C HIS A 230 -8.06 -16.88 -2.09
N ASP A 231 -9.18 -16.35 -1.59
CA ASP A 231 -10.44 -17.07 -1.49
C ASP A 231 -11.19 -17.08 -2.83
N SER A 232 -11.47 -18.28 -3.35
CA SER A 232 -12.22 -18.50 -4.58
C SER A 232 -13.67 -17.98 -4.53
N SER A 233 -14.24 -17.79 -3.35
CA SER A 233 -15.55 -17.15 -3.19
C SER A 233 -15.53 -15.63 -3.38
N LEU A 234 -14.34 -15.01 -3.31
CA LEU A 234 -14.16 -13.56 -3.49
C LEU A 234 -13.54 -13.22 -4.85
N TYR A 235 -12.63 -14.06 -5.35
CA TYR A 235 -11.94 -13.92 -6.63
C TYR A 235 -12.00 -15.22 -7.44
N ASP A 236 -12.55 -15.17 -8.65
CA ASP A 236 -12.51 -16.31 -9.58
C ASP A 236 -11.06 -16.65 -9.93
N ASN A 237 -10.70 -17.94 -9.92
CA ASN A 237 -9.31 -18.41 -10.09
C ASN A 237 -8.33 -17.63 -9.18
N SER A 238 -8.65 -17.53 -7.89
CA SER A 238 -7.94 -16.69 -6.92
C SER A 238 -6.44 -16.99 -6.80
N GLY A 239 -6.02 -18.23 -7.05
CA GLY A 239 -4.62 -18.66 -7.03
C GLY A 239 -3.85 -18.41 -8.32
N GLU A 240 -4.53 -18.03 -9.41
CA GLU A 240 -3.88 -17.76 -10.70
C GLU A 240 -3.56 -16.27 -10.84
N PHE A 241 -2.39 -15.98 -11.40
CA PHE A 241 -1.98 -14.62 -11.74
C PHE A 241 -2.64 -14.18 -13.05
N ASP A 242 -3.52 -13.17 -12.96
CA ASP A 242 -4.13 -12.50 -14.11
C ASP A 242 -3.79 -11.01 -14.07
N GLY A 243 -2.72 -10.60 -14.75
CA GLY A 243 -2.22 -9.22 -14.70
C GLY A 243 -3.23 -8.19 -15.22
N PHE A 244 -4.22 -8.59 -16.01
CA PHE A 244 -5.26 -7.72 -16.55
C PHE A 244 -6.63 -7.92 -15.90
N ARG A 245 -6.69 -8.63 -14.75
CA ARG A 245 -7.90 -8.88 -13.97
C ARG A 245 -8.76 -7.64 -13.72
N PHE A 246 -8.12 -6.48 -13.53
CA PHE A 246 -8.78 -5.23 -13.17
C PHE A 246 -9.01 -4.29 -14.34
N CYS A 247 -8.70 -4.68 -15.59
CA CYS A 247 -8.86 -3.85 -16.79
C CYS A 247 -9.43 -4.59 -18.01
N LYS A 248 -10.26 -5.63 -17.81
CA LYS A 248 -10.79 -6.48 -18.91
C LYS A 248 -11.78 -5.77 -19.85
N THR A 249 -12.53 -4.78 -19.37
CA THR A 249 -13.55 -4.07 -20.16
C THR A 249 -13.25 -2.59 -20.28
N GLU A 250 -13.75 -1.92 -21.32
CA GLU A 250 -13.63 -0.44 -21.46
C GLU A 250 -14.27 0.31 -20.28
N ALA A 251 -15.30 -0.28 -19.65
CA ALA A 251 -15.86 0.23 -18.41
C ALA A 251 -14.83 0.15 -17.28
N ASP A 252 -14.04 -0.93 -17.20
CA ASP A 252 -12.99 -1.12 -16.19
C ASP A 252 -11.85 -0.10 -16.33
N VAL A 253 -11.51 0.26 -17.58
CA VAL A 253 -10.48 1.27 -17.89
C VAL A 253 -10.83 2.66 -17.34
N ASN A 254 -12.12 2.97 -17.21
CA ASN A 254 -12.63 4.20 -16.62
C ASN A 254 -13.20 4.00 -15.20
N SER A 255 -12.96 2.84 -14.56
CA SER A 255 -13.68 2.44 -13.35
C SER A 255 -12.96 2.70 -12.03
N THR A 256 -13.75 2.50 -10.97
CA THR A 256 -13.37 2.34 -9.57
C THR A 256 -12.36 1.22 -9.27
N LYS A 257 -11.88 0.45 -10.26
CA LYS A 257 -10.98 -0.69 -10.05
C LYS A 257 -9.49 -0.35 -9.93
N SER A 258 -9.12 0.91 -10.14
CA SER A 258 -7.76 1.42 -9.87
C SER A 258 -7.23 0.94 -8.52
N MET A 259 -5.94 0.66 -8.44
CA MET A 259 -5.23 0.31 -7.22
C MET A 259 -5.40 1.36 -6.12
N THR A 260 -5.56 2.64 -6.49
CA THR A 260 -5.75 3.77 -5.55
C THR A 260 -7.17 3.93 -5.04
N ASN A 261 -8.14 3.26 -5.66
CA ASN A 261 -9.55 3.41 -5.31
C ASN A 261 -9.94 2.49 -4.15
N PRO A 262 -10.92 2.90 -3.31
CA PRO A 262 -11.42 2.05 -2.24
C PRO A 262 -12.04 0.77 -2.81
N ASP A 263 -11.61 -0.38 -2.30
CA ASP A 263 -12.09 -1.69 -2.73
C ASP A 263 -12.40 -2.56 -1.50
N PRO A 264 -13.66 -3.00 -1.30
CA PRO A 264 -14.04 -3.82 -0.15
C PRO A 264 -13.40 -5.23 -0.16
N LYS A 265 -12.79 -5.65 -1.27
CA LYS A 265 -12.05 -6.92 -1.38
C LYS A 265 -10.53 -6.72 -1.40
N PHE A 266 -10.05 -5.47 -1.39
CA PHE A 266 -8.63 -5.15 -1.51
C PHE A 266 -8.25 -3.93 -0.67
N PHE A 267 -7.73 -4.18 0.54
CA PHE A 267 -7.50 -3.15 1.56
C PHE A 267 -6.08 -2.56 1.58
N LEU A 268 -5.30 -2.66 0.50
CA LEU A 268 -3.89 -2.25 0.48
C LEU A 268 -3.64 -0.84 1.04
N PHE A 269 -4.51 0.11 0.70
CA PHE A 269 -4.45 1.50 1.18
C PHE A 269 -5.43 1.80 2.31
N GLY A 270 -6.01 0.79 2.94
CA GLY A 270 -7.03 0.94 3.97
C GLY A 270 -8.41 1.27 3.40
N SER A 271 -9.27 1.88 4.23
CA SER A 271 -10.65 2.22 3.87
C SER A 271 -11.16 3.44 4.63
N GLY A 272 -12.09 4.18 4.02
CA GLY A 272 -12.78 5.31 4.63
C GLY A 272 -11.86 6.48 5.00
N ARG A 273 -12.12 7.10 6.16
CA ARG A 273 -11.36 8.27 6.65
C ARG A 273 -9.90 7.97 7.01
N HIS A 274 -9.54 6.70 7.14
CA HIS A 274 -8.16 6.26 7.44
C HIS A 274 -7.47 5.60 6.24
N MET A 275 -7.91 5.90 5.02
CA MET A 275 -7.13 5.51 3.85
C MET A 275 -5.77 6.21 3.86
N CYS A 276 -4.76 5.47 3.39
CA CYS A 276 -3.41 5.95 3.19
C CYS A 276 -3.45 7.27 2.39
N PRO A 277 -2.92 8.37 2.95
CA PRO A 277 -2.91 9.65 2.28
C PRO A 277 -1.94 9.66 1.08
N GLY A 278 -0.86 8.86 1.14
CA GLY A 278 0.15 8.76 0.08
C GLY A 278 -0.21 7.87 -1.11
N ARG A 279 -1.39 7.24 -1.16
CA ARG A 279 -1.71 6.22 -2.19
C ARG A 279 -1.56 6.69 -3.64
N TYR A 280 -1.91 7.94 -3.93
CA TYR A 280 -1.79 8.49 -5.28
C TYR A 280 -0.34 8.75 -5.65
N PHE A 281 0.46 9.24 -4.69
CA PHE A 281 1.89 9.44 -4.85
C PHE A 281 2.58 8.10 -5.08
N ALA A 282 2.36 7.12 -4.18
CA ALA A 282 2.98 5.81 -4.27
C ALA A 282 2.67 5.10 -5.60
N VAL A 283 1.40 5.11 -6.04
CA VAL A 283 1.05 4.48 -7.33
C VAL A 283 1.67 5.23 -8.51
N ALA A 284 1.72 6.56 -8.48
CA ALA A 284 2.36 7.35 -9.55
C ALA A 284 3.88 7.10 -9.62
N GLU A 285 4.55 7.08 -8.47
CA GLU A 285 5.97 6.78 -8.34
C GLU A 285 6.29 5.38 -8.90
N ILE A 286 5.60 4.35 -8.42
CA ILE A 286 5.83 2.96 -8.83
C ILE A 286 5.54 2.79 -10.33
N LYS A 287 4.45 3.37 -10.85
CA LYS A 287 4.13 3.31 -12.28
C LYS A 287 5.21 3.97 -13.13
N THR A 288 5.69 5.14 -12.71
CA THR A 288 6.72 5.88 -13.43
C THR A 288 8.01 5.07 -13.51
N LEU A 289 8.44 4.49 -12.38
CA LEU A 289 9.64 3.64 -12.33
C LEU A 289 9.48 2.38 -13.19
N LEU A 290 8.36 1.66 -13.07
CA LEU A 290 8.11 0.46 -13.84
C LEU A 290 7.99 0.75 -15.35
N ALA A 291 7.32 1.84 -15.73
CA ALA A 291 7.25 2.29 -17.12
C ALA A 291 8.65 2.58 -17.68
N TYR A 292 9.48 3.30 -16.92
CA TYR A 292 10.86 3.56 -17.32
C TYR A 292 11.65 2.25 -17.51
N ILE A 293 11.54 1.30 -16.59
CA ILE A 293 12.20 0.00 -16.69
C ILE A 293 11.71 -0.77 -17.93
N LEU A 294 10.40 -0.85 -18.15
CA LEU A 294 9.79 -1.53 -19.29
C LEU A 294 10.25 -0.96 -20.64
N MET A 295 10.36 0.37 -20.73
CA MET A 295 10.78 1.07 -21.93
C MET A 295 12.29 0.91 -22.20
N ASN A 296 13.12 0.89 -21.17
CA ASN A 296 14.59 0.97 -21.33
C ASN A 296 15.32 -0.35 -21.13
N TYR A 297 14.70 -1.37 -20.55
CA TYR A 297 15.34 -2.63 -20.19
C TYR A 297 14.52 -3.84 -20.59
N ASP A 298 15.24 -4.91 -20.94
CA ASP A 298 14.72 -6.27 -20.85
C ASP A 298 15.21 -6.88 -19.54
N PHE A 299 14.39 -7.68 -18.88
CA PHE A 299 14.75 -8.25 -17.59
C PHE A 299 14.19 -9.65 -17.36
N ARG A 300 14.89 -10.43 -16.55
CA ARG A 300 14.54 -11.82 -16.20
C ARG A 300 15.13 -12.27 -14.89
N LEU A 301 14.59 -13.34 -14.32
CA LEU A 301 15.25 -14.10 -13.27
C LEU A 301 16.49 -14.85 -13.81
N PRO A 302 17.53 -15.06 -12.98
CA PRO A 302 18.63 -15.96 -13.28
C PRO A 302 18.14 -17.33 -13.76
N ASP A 303 18.89 -17.92 -14.68
CA ASP A 303 18.62 -19.25 -15.27
C ASP A 303 17.23 -19.39 -15.91
N ASP A 304 16.59 -18.26 -16.27
CA ASP A 304 15.22 -18.21 -16.79
C ASP A 304 14.18 -18.89 -15.87
N SER A 305 14.43 -18.86 -14.56
CA SER A 305 13.52 -19.42 -13.55
C SER A 305 12.09 -18.91 -13.74
N LYS A 306 11.13 -19.83 -13.59
CA LYS A 306 9.68 -19.57 -13.57
C LYS A 306 9.09 -19.54 -12.17
N ILE A 307 9.93 -19.72 -11.15
CA ILE A 307 9.52 -19.66 -9.76
C ILE A 307 9.68 -18.23 -9.28
N ILE A 308 8.58 -17.61 -8.89
CA ILE A 308 8.56 -16.26 -8.31
C ILE A 308 9.22 -16.33 -6.93
N PRO A 309 10.25 -15.52 -6.64
CA PRO A 309 10.84 -15.45 -5.31
C PRO A 309 9.81 -15.04 -4.25
N GLU A 310 9.62 -15.90 -3.25
CA GLU A 310 8.64 -15.66 -2.19
C GLU A 310 9.12 -14.61 -1.17
N GLY A 311 8.17 -13.79 -0.69
CA GLY A 311 8.44 -12.86 0.39
C GLY A 311 8.51 -13.56 1.74
N GLN A 312 9.06 -12.87 2.74
CA GLN A 312 9.15 -13.36 4.10
C GLN A 312 8.08 -12.72 4.97
N TRP A 313 7.33 -13.55 5.67
CA TRP A 313 6.34 -13.11 6.65
C TRP A 313 6.97 -12.97 8.03
N PHE A 314 6.71 -11.86 8.68
CA PHE A 314 7.03 -11.62 10.08
C PHE A 314 5.78 -11.09 10.79
N SER A 315 5.23 -11.91 11.69
CA SER A 315 3.92 -11.68 12.29
C SER A 315 2.85 -11.38 11.24
N SER A 316 2.23 -10.19 11.27
CA SER A 316 1.19 -9.80 10.32
C SER A 316 1.74 -9.16 9.03
N GLN A 317 3.03 -8.81 9.01
CA GLN A 317 3.70 -8.04 7.96
C GLN A 317 4.49 -8.95 7.01
N ARG A 318 4.68 -8.50 5.78
CA ARG A 318 5.50 -9.18 4.77
C ARG A 318 6.59 -8.26 4.23
N SER A 319 7.76 -8.83 3.99
CA SER A 319 8.82 -8.24 3.15
C SER A 319 8.92 -8.99 1.81
N ALA A 320 9.33 -8.30 0.75
CA ALA A 320 9.71 -8.96 -0.51
C ALA A 320 10.95 -9.85 -0.30
N HIS A 321 11.25 -10.73 -1.27
CA HIS A 321 12.44 -11.57 -1.21
C HIS A 321 13.72 -10.70 -1.21
N THR A 322 14.49 -10.74 -0.12
CA THR A 322 15.58 -9.76 0.14
C THR A 322 16.90 -10.04 -0.58
N THR A 323 17.10 -11.26 -1.09
CA THR A 323 18.36 -11.68 -1.74
C THR A 323 18.20 -12.14 -3.19
N ALA A 324 17.00 -12.03 -3.74
CA ALA A 324 16.71 -12.46 -5.10
C ALA A 324 17.35 -11.49 -6.10
N LYS A 325 17.83 -12.02 -7.21
CA LYS A 325 18.50 -11.23 -8.26
C LYS A 325 17.64 -11.16 -9.50
N ILE A 326 17.72 -10.04 -10.21
CA ILE A 326 17.13 -9.86 -11.55
C ILE A 326 18.27 -9.49 -12.50
N GLN A 327 18.33 -10.14 -13.66
CA GLN A 327 19.25 -9.77 -14.74
C GLN A 327 18.59 -8.69 -15.59
N LEU A 328 19.25 -7.53 -15.70
CA LEU A 328 18.81 -6.40 -16.51
C LEU A 328 19.70 -6.28 -17.76
N ARG A 329 19.10 -6.07 -18.92
CA ARG A 329 19.80 -5.73 -20.16
C ARG A 329 19.22 -4.45 -20.72
N LYS A 330 20.05 -3.40 -20.84
CA LYS A 330 19.63 -2.14 -21.48
C LYS A 330 19.25 -2.39 -22.93
N ARG A 331 18.09 -1.89 -23.35
CA ARG A 331 17.63 -1.94 -24.74
C ARG A 331 18.46 -0.97 -25.56
N ARG A 332 18.79 -1.37 -26.79
CA ARG A 332 19.31 -0.45 -27.80
C ARG A 332 18.07 0.20 -28.43
N THR A 333 17.73 1.39 -27.94
CA THR A 333 16.71 2.27 -28.52
C THR A 333 17.26 3.02 -29.71
#